data_AF-A0A072PDD8-F1
#
_entry.id   AF-A0A072PDD8-F1
#
_cell.length_a   1.000
_cell.length_b   1.000
_cell.length_c   1.000
_cell.angle_alpha   90.00
_cell.angle_beta   90.00
_cell.angle_gamma   90.00
#
_symmetry.space_group_name_H-M   'P 1'
#
loop_
_entity.id
_entity.type
_entity.pdbx_description
1 polymer ?
#
loop_
_entity_poly.entity_id
_entity_poly.type
_entity_poly.pdbx_seq_one_letter_code
_entity_poly.pdbx_strand_id
1 'polypeptide(L)'
;MSNAADIDAPAVIAAIRHPPGQSRIETRQAVSTGPIAPPEPIEYHIAVICALEEEAEAVRAAFDHRWDLQAEGDNIVKHHGDKNQYNTGVIVKHNVVLATPD
;
A
#
# COMPACT_ATOMS: atom_id res chain seq x y z
N MET A 1 -16.72 17.88 -7.82
CA MET A 1 -17.18 16.83 -6.89
C MET A 1 -16.66 15.53 -7.49
N SER A 2 -15.59 14.99 -6.93
CA SER A 2 -14.99 13.73 -7.41
C SER A 2 -15.83 12.55 -6.90
N ASN A 3 -16.01 11.50 -7.70
CA ASN A 3 -16.83 10.35 -7.37
C ASN A 3 -15.97 9.06 -7.39
N ALA A 4 -16.35 8.03 -6.64
CA ALA A 4 -15.66 6.73 -6.69
C ALA A 4 -15.70 6.09 -8.10
N ALA A 5 -16.63 6.50 -8.96
CA ALA A 5 -16.66 6.09 -10.36
C ALA A 5 -15.48 6.63 -11.18
N ASP A 6 -14.81 7.69 -10.73
CA ASP A 6 -13.61 8.25 -11.39
C ASP A 6 -12.33 7.45 -11.03
N ILE A 7 -12.43 6.50 -10.10
CA ILE A 7 -11.30 5.68 -9.66
C ILE A 7 -11.08 4.56 -10.67
N ASP A 8 -9.89 4.57 -11.29
CA ASP A 8 -9.46 3.54 -12.24
C ASP A 8 -9.16 2.23 -11.50
N ALA A 9 -10.14 1.34 -11.42
CA ALA A 9 -10.02 0.04 -10.77
C ALA A 9 -8.84 -0.82 -11.31
N PRO A 10 -8.61 -0.92 -12.63
CA PRO A 10 -7.38 -1.51 -13.17
C PRO A 10 -6.09 -0.91 -12.60
N ALA A 11 -6.02 0.42 -12.46
CA ALA A 11 -4.85 1.09 -11.90
C ALA A 11 -4.68 0.79 -10.39
N VAL A 12 -5.76 0.77 -9.62
CA VAL A 12 -5.73 0.36 -8.20
C VAL A 12 -5.25 -1.09 -8.07
N ILE A 13 -5.73 -1.99 -8.93
CA ILE A 13 -5.29 -3.40 -8.95
C ILE A 13 -3.80 -3.51 -9.31
N ALA A 14 -3.29 -2.62 -10.16
CA ALA A 14 -1.86 -2.57 -10.47
C ALA A 14 -1.04 -2.03 -9.28
N ALA A 15 -1.54 -0.99 -8.58
CA ALA A 15 -0.87 -0.40 -7.42
C ALA A 15 -0.74 -1.37 -6.24
N ILE A 16 -1.71 -2.27 -6.03
CA ILE A 16 -1.62 -3.31 -5.00
C ILE A 16 -0.77 -4.53 -5.39
N ARG A 17 -0.37 -4.65 -6.66
CA ARG A 17 0.42 -5.77 -7.17
C ARG A 17 1.88 -5.36 -7.27
N HIS A 18 2.77 -6.04 -6.56
CA HIS A 18 4.19 -5.97 -6.87
C HIS A 18 4.45 -6.36 -8.35
N PRO A 19 5.43 -5.74 -9.03
CA PRO A 19 5.92 -6.26 -10.30
C PRO A 19 6.47 -7.68 -10.08
N PRO A 20 6.08 -8.68 -10.90
CA PRO A 20 6.65 -10.01 -10.83
C PRO A 20 8.13 -9.92 -11.24
N GLY A 21 9.07 -10.11 -10.31
CA GLY A 21 10.46 -10.34 -10.70
C GLY A 21 11.59 -9.74 -9.86
N GLN A 22 11.37 -9.20 -8.66
CA GLN A 22 12.47 -9.01 -7.71
C GLN A 22 12.55 -10.18 -6.71
N SER A 23 12.68 -11.39 -7.25
CA SER A 23 13.34 -12.47 -6.51
C SER A 23 14.79 -12.07 -6.35
N ARG A 24 15.12 -11.41 -5.23
CA ARG A 24 16.51 -11.15 -4.87
C ARG A 24 17.13 -12.50 -4.55
N ILE A 25 17.99 -12.97 -5.45
CA ILE A 25 18.90 -14.08 -5.20
C ILE A 25 19.64 -13.75 -3.89
N GLU A 26 19.24 -14.36 -2.78
CA GLU A 26 20.04 -14.36 -1.55
C GLU A 26 20.47 -15.79 -1.23
N THR A 27 21.71 -16.03 -1.60
CA THR A 27 22.55 -17.16 -1.25
C THR A 27 22.56 -17.40 0.26
N ARG A 28 22.12 -18.61 0.65
CA ARG A 28 22.48 -19.40 1.86
C ARG A 28 22.13 -18.86 3.25
N GLN A 29 21.27 -19.66 3.91
CA GLN A 29 21.10 -19.92 5.35
C GLN A 29 22.08 -19.28 6.36
N ALA A 30 21.52 -18.73 7.43
CA ALA A 30 21.96 -19.01 8.80
C ALA A 30 20.79 -18.87 9.78
N VAL A 31 20.56 -19.91 10.58
CA VAL A 31 19.76 -19.85 11.82
C VAL A 31 20.34 -18.75 12.72
N SER A 32 19.53 -17.76 13.10
CA SER A 32 19.93 -16.74 14.08
C SER A 32 18.87 -16.60 15.17
N THR A 33 19.22 -17.04 16.37
CA THR A 33 18.52 -16.82 17.64
C THR A 33 18.65 -15.37 18.10
N GLY A 34 18.08 -14.43 17.33
CA GLY A 34 17.92 -13.00 17.67
C GLY A 34 16.46 -12.63 17.95
N PRO A 35 16.18 -11.42 18.50
CA PRO A 35 14.82 -10.99 18.84
C PRO A 35 13.92 -11.13 17.62
N ILE A 36 12.71 -11.66 17.84
CA ILE A 36 11.71 -12.03 16.82
C ILE A 36 11.64 -10.94 15.76
N ALA A 37 12.36 -11.13 14.65
CA ALA A 37 12.18 -10.33 13.47
C ALA A 37 10.79 -10.69 12.92
N PRO A 38 10.01 -9.71 12.44
CA PRO A 38 8.72 -10.03 11.82
C PRO A 38 8.96 -11.05 10.69
N PRO A 39 8.07 -12.06 10.55
CA PRO A 39 8.14 -12.98 9.42
C PRO A 39 8.06 -12.19 8.11
N GLU A 40 8.62 -12.76 7.04
CA GLU A 40 8.72 -12.26 5.66
C GLU A 40 7.49 -11.46 5.14
N PRO A 41 7.66 -10.58 4.13
CA PRO A 41 6.89 -9.34 3.96
C PRO A 41 5.39 -9.62 3.91
N ILE A 42 4.64 -8.90 4.74
CA ILE A 42 3.19 -9.07 4.94
C ILE A 42 2.46 -8.89 3.59
N GLU A 43 2.15 -10.02 2.96
CA GLU A 43 1.61 -10.18 1.59
C GLU A 43 0.10 -9.89 1.43
N TYR A 44 -0.49 -9.10 2.33
CA TYR A 44 -1.92 -8.81 2.28
C TYR A 44 -2.15 -7.31 2.17
N HIS A 45 -2.29 -6.84 0.93
CA HIS A 45 -2.69 -5.48 0.60
C HIS A 45 -4.21 -5.40 0.50
N ILE A 46 -4.83 -4.69 1.43
CA ILE A 46 -6.26 -4.31 1.34
C ILE A 46 -6.33 -2.96 0.63
N ALA A 47 -7.12 -2.86 -0.44
CA ALA A 47 -7.44 -1.58 -1.06
C ALA A 47 -8.70 -1.00 -0.42
N VAL A 48 -8.61 0.23 0.08
CA VAL A 48 -9.75 1.04 0.49
C VAL A 48 -9.92 2.15 -0.54
N ILE A 49 -11.14 2.29 -1.06
CA ILE A 49 -11.45 3.20 -2.16
C ILE A 49 -12.47 4.20 -1.63
N CYS A 50 -12.08 5.48 -1.53
CA CYS A 50 -12.93 6.54 -1.01
C CYS A 50 -13.25 7.55 -2.11
N ALA A 51 -14.54 7.87 -2.26
CA ALA A 51 -14.99 8.90 -3.20
C ALA A 51 -14.77 10.30 -2.63
N LEU A 52 -15.03 10.44 -1.33
CA LEU A 52 -15.04 11.73 -0.64
C LEU A 52 -13.80 11.90 0.22
N GLU A 53 -13.31 13.14 0.27
CA GLU A 53 -12.18 13.52 1.11
C GLU A 53 -12.43 13.22 2.60
N GLU A 54 -13.68 13.37 3.07
CA GLU A 54 -14.06 13.07 4.45
C GLU A 54 -13.91 11.58 4.79
N GLU A 55 -14.27 10.70 3.85
CA GLU A 55 -14.08 9.25 4.02
C GLU A 55 -12.59 8.90 4.00
N ALA A 56 -11.83 9.53 3.10
CA ALA A 56 -10.39 9.33 3.00
C ALA A 56 -9.65 9.81 4.24
N GLU A 57 -10.07 10.92 4.82
CA GLU A 57 -9.51 11.47 6.06
C GLU A 57 -9.78 10.52 7.23
N ALA A 58 -11.01 10.03 7.36
CA ALA A 58 -11.38 9.06 8.38
C ALA A 58 -10.53 7.77 8.27
N VAL A 59 -10.29 7.27 7.04
CA VAL A 59 -9.43 6.09 6.82
C VAL A 59 -7.97 6.40 7.14
N ARG A 60 -7.45 7.58 6.74
CA ARG A 60 -6.09 8.02 7.07
C ARG A 60 -5.89 8.15 8.58
N ALA A 61 -6.91 8.62 9.30
CA ALA A 61 -6.89 8.73 10.76
C ALA A 61 -6.96 7.37 11.45
N ALA A 62 -7.52 6.35 10.79
CA ALA A 62 -7.57 4.98 11.27
C ALA A 62 -6.27 4.18 11.03
N PHE A 63 -5.31 4.72 10.28
CA PHE A 63 -4.01 4.09 10.09
C PHE A 63 -3.22 4.09 11.41
N ASP A 64 -2.89 2.91 11.91
CA ASP A 64 -1.99 2.73 13.06
C ASP A 64 -0.56 3.18 12.73
N HIS A 65 -0.19 3.07 11.46
CA HIS A 65 1.12 3.47 10.95
C HIS A 65 1.03 3.95 9.49
N ARG A 66 1.85 4.93 9.13
CA ARG A 66 1.91 5.56 7.79
C ARG A 66 3.24 5.25 7.12
N TRP A 67 3.20 4.55 5.98
CA TRP A 67 4.38 4.24 5.17
C TRP A 67 4.74 5.41 4.25
N ASP A 68 3.73 6.14 3.77
CA ASP A 68 3.88 7.25 2.82
C ASP A 68 4.56 8.51 3.42
N LEU A 69 4.74 8.56 4.74
CA LEU A 69 5.41 9.67 5.44
C LEU A 69 6.89 9.41 5.76
N GLN A 70 7.42 8.21 5.48
CA GLN A 70 8.83 7.87 5.71
C GLN A 70 9.74 8.29 4.55
N ALA A 71 11.04 8.51 4.84
CA ALA A 71 12.03 8.93 3.85
C ALA A 71 12.31 7.82 2.82
N GLU A 72 12.29 6.56 3.25
CA GLU A 72 12.31 5.35 2.43
C GLU A 72 10.91 5.02 1.88
N GLY A 73 10.07 6.05 1.69
CA GLY A 73 8.63 5.98 1.48
C GLY A 73 8.15 4.98 0.43
N ASP A 74 6.84 4.78 0.46
CA ASP A 74 6.20 3.68 -0.24
C ASP A 74 6.44 3.64 -1.77
N ASN A 75 6.68 2.43 -2.28
CA ASN A 75 7.01 2.16 -3.69
C ASN A 75 5.77 1.86 -4.54
N ILE A 76 4.70 2.65 -4.40
CA ILE A 76 3.53 2.53 -5.28
C ILE A 76 3.93 2.99 -6.68
N VAL A 77 4.03 2.04 -7.60
CA VAL A 77 4.19 2.33 -9.02
C VAL A 77 2.81 2.58 -9.61
N LYS A 78 2.50 3.84 -9.91
CA LYS A 78 1.25 4.21 -10.58
C LYS A 78 1.21 3.65 -12.00
N HIS A 79 0.05 3.14 -12.41
CA HIS A 79 -0.17 2.77 -13.81
C HIS A 79 -0.06 4.01 -14.70
N HIS A 80 0.33 3.83 -15.97
CA HIS A 80 0.47 4.97 -16.88
C HIS A 80 -0.88 5.68 -17.07
N GLY A 81 -0.93 6.99 -16.79
CA GLY A 81 -2.14 7.81 -16.85
C GLY A 81 -3.04 7.72 -15.62
N ASP A 82 -2.62 6.99 -14.59
CA ASP A 82 -3.31 6.90 -13.31
C ASP A 82 -3.27 8.25 -12.57
N LYS A 83 -4.46 8.81 -12.35
CA LYS A 83 -4.65 10.08 -11.64
C LYS A 83 -4.99 9.88 -10.17
N ASN A 84 -5.25 8.66 -9.71
CA ASN A 84 -5.58 8.42 -8.32
C ASN A 84 -4.43 8.85 -7.41
N GLN A 85 -4.78 9.34 -6.23
CA GLN A 85 -3.84 9.52 -5.14
C GLN A 85 -3.83 8.24 -4.29
N TYR A 86 -2.65 7.86 -3.80
CA TYR A 86 -2.48 6.69 -2.95
C TYR A 86 -1.79 7.09 -1.65
N ASN A 87 -2.35 6.63 -0.53
CA ASN A 87 -1.69 6.64 0.76
C ASN A 87 -1.60 5.21 1.27
N THR A 88 -0.53 4.91 1.99
CA THR A 88 -0.31 3.57 2.51
C THR A 88 0.05 3.55 3.96
N GLY A 89 -0.42 2.51 4.62
CA GLY A 89 -0.28 2.37 6.04
C GLY A 89 -0.64 0.98 6.52
N VAL A 90 -0.73 0.85 7.83
CA VAL A 90 -1.20 -0.36 8.50
C VAL A 90 -2.51 -0.03 9.20
N ILE A 91 -3.51 -0.90 9.01
CA ILE A 91 -4.67 -0.98 9.91
C ILE A 91 -4.59 -2.34 10.60
N VAL A 92 -4.47 -2.31 11.92
CA VAL A 92 -4.26 -3.42 12.82
C VAL A 92 -3.00 -4.23 12.45
N LYS A 93 -3.12 -5.17 11.52
CA LYS A 93 -2.03 -6.05 11.06
C LYS A 93 -1.97 -6.18 9.53
N HIS A 94 -2.79 -5.41 8.82
CA HIS A 94 -2.89 -5.48 7.37
C HIS A 94 -2.27 -4.22 6.75
N ASN A 95 -1.48 -4.42 5.69
CA ASN A 95 -1.06 -3.31 4.86
C ASN A 95 -2.27 -2.83 4.07
N VAL A 96 -2.55 -1.54 4.14
CA VAL A 96 -3.69 -0.92 3.49
C VAL A 96 -3.19 0.11 2.50
N VAL A 97 -3.75 0.07 1.30
CA VAL A 97 -3.64 1.11 0.28
C VAL A 97 -4.97 1.85 0.22
N LEU A 98 -4.96 3.13 0.57
CA LEU A 98 -6.08 4.03 0.36
C LEU A 98 -5.93 4.68 -1.01
N ALA A 99 -6.94 4.54 -1.86
CA ALA A 99 -7.04 5.21 -3.14
C ALA A 99 -8.15 6.27 -3.10
N THR A 100 -7.83 7.48 -3.56
CA THR A 100 -8.78 8.57 -3.74
C THR A 100 -8.64 9.16 -5.14
N PRO A 101 -9.72 9.69 -5.73
CA PRO A 101 -9.61 10.47 -6.95
C PRO A 101 -8.81 11.77 -6.67
N ASP A 102 -8.14 12.30 -7.69
CA ASP A 102 -7.54 13.64 -7.67
C ASP A 102 -8.60 14.75 -7.49
#